data_AF-A0A8S2QIF8-F1
#
_entry.id   AF-A0A8S2QIF8-F1
#
_cell.length_a   1.000
_cell.length_b   1.000
_cell.length_c   1.000
_cell.angle_alpha   90.00
_cell.angle_beta   90.00
_cell.angle_gamma   90.00
#
_symmetry.space_group_name_H-M   'P 1'
#
loop_
_entity.id
_entity.type
_entity.pdbx_description
1 polymer ?
#
loop_
_entity_poly.entity_id
_entity_poly.type
_entity_poly.pdbx_seq_one_letter_code
_entity_poly.pdbx_strand_id
1 'polypeptide(L)'
;MTSNNRTCFVFDKENSTKILIQIVYEIPSTNISRQFNLLRSMDEPVSKTIHRLIANIENAMIKENKSKKRHQKELMGVTSNTEKQLIVVELFDINNDQPIDGNQTNQQAWRNCQRLSINEQFYNVEYNAPVVIRFRFPEQILTNTITTAFVEIDYGEYESSLFDWYVTDDIKTINDHTQWTHIHHGLFCTFHDEHVNKFV
;
A
#
# COMPACT_ATOMS: atom_id res chain seq x y z
N MET A 1 18.29 12.45 -7.73
CA MET A 1 17.92 11.03 -7.52
C MET A 1 16.54 11.04 -6.91
N THR A 2 15.50 10.72 -7.68
CA THR A 2 14.12 10.62 -7.18
C THR A 2 14.08 9.46 -6.19
N SER A 3 14.03 9.75 -4.89
CA SER A 3 13.74 8.72 -3.90
C SER A 3 12.32 8.24 -4.18
N ASN A 4 12.18 7.05 -4.76
CA ASN A 4 10.91 6.36 -4.71
C ASN A 4 10.61 6.14 -3.23
N ASN A 5 9.71 6.95 -2.66
CA ASN A 5 9.24 6.77 -1.28
C ASN A 5 8.43 5.48 -1.25
N ARG A 6 9.10 4.36 -1.01
CA ARG A 6 8.45 3.08 -0.80
C ARG A 6 7.92 3.04 0.63
N THR A 7 6.73 2.47 0.81
CA THR A 7 6.07 2.41 2.11
C THR A 7 5.80 0.97 2.50
N CYS A 8 6.03 0.66 3.77
CA CYS A 8 5.58 -0.55 4.44
C CYS A 8 4.45 -0.13 5.38
N PHE A 9 3.24 -0.62 5.15
CA PHE A 9 2.10 -0.32 6.00
C PHE A 9 1.96 -1.37 7.09
N VAL A 10 1.72 -0.93 8.31
CA VAL A 10 1.42 -1.81 9.44
C VAL A 10 0.07 -1.43 10.00
N PHE A 11 -0.83 -2.40 10.13
CA PHE A 11 -2.17 -2.21 10.67
C PHE A 11 -2.37 -3.06 11.92
N ASP A 12 -2.62 -2.39 13.02
CA ASP A 12 -2.96 -2.93 14.33
C ASP A 12 -4.41 -2.56 14.64
N LYS A 13 -5.32 -3.49 14.31
CA LYS A 13 -6.76 -3.30 14.47
C LYS A 13 -7.16 -3.49 15.93
N GLU A 14 -8.02 -2.60 16.42
CA GLU A 14 -8.55 -2.68 17.77
C GLU A 14 -9.19 -4.07 18.04
N ASN A 15 -8.87 -4.65 19.20
CA ASN A 15 -9.27 -6.01 19.63
C ASN A 15 -8.69 -7.18 18.80
N SER A 16 -7.76 -6.93 17.89
CA SER A 16 -7.02 -8.00 17.21
C SER A 16 -5.88 -8.52 18.10
N THR A 17 -5.56 -9.81 18.00
CA THR A 17 -4.31 -10.38 18.56
C THR A 17 -3.19 -10.40 17.51
N LYS A 18 -3.45 -9.85 16.33
CA LYS A 18 -2.56 -9.88 15.17
C LYS A 18 -2.43 -8.51 14.52
N ILE A 19 -1.24 -8.24 14.00
CA ILE A 19 -0.98 -7.11 13.11
C ILE A 19 -0.88 -7.58 11.66
N LEU A 20 -1.30 -6.73 10.73
CA LEU A 20 -1.13 -6.91 9.29
C LEU A 20 0.01 -6.02 8.80
N ILE A 21 1.02 -6.61 8.18
CA ILE A 21 2.15 -5.90 7.59
C ILE A 21 2.06 -6.07 6.06
N GLN A 22 2.05 -4.96 5.33
CA GLN A 22 1.94 -4.93 3.89
C GLN A 22 3.09 -4.18 3.26
N ILE A 23 3.72 -4.81 2.25
CA ILE A 23 4.85 -4.21 1.54
C ILE A 23 4.83 -4.60 0.07
N VAL A 24 5.17 -3.68 -0.81
CA VAL A 24 5.44 -3.96 -2.22
C VAL A 24 6.94 -3.99 -2.44
N TYR A 25 7.46 -5.17 -2.77
CA TYR A 25 8.89 -5.38 -3.02
C TYR A 25 9.15 -5.61 -4.51
N GLU A 26 10.06 -4.82 -5.04
CA GLU A 26 10.52 -4.93 -6.42
C GLU A 26 11.67 -5.93 -6.48
N ILE A 27 11.48 -7.04 -7.21
CA ILE A 27 12.53 -8.07 -7.32
C ILE A 27 13.64 -7.56 -8.25
N PRO A 28 14.88 -7.35 -7.76
CA PRO A 28 15.93 -6.71 -8.57
C PRO A 28 16.31 -7.48 -9.84
N SER A 29 16.19 -8.81 -9.84
CA SER A 29 16.52 -9.63 -11.01
C SER A 29 15.49 -9.52 -12.14
N THR A 30 14.27 -9.03 -11.85
CA THR A 30 13.17 -9.03 -12.81
C THR A 30 12.46 -7.68 -12.97
N ASN A 31 12.69 -6.72 -12.08
CA ASN A 31 11.94 -5.47 -11.97
C ASN A 31 10.42 -5.69 -11.83
N ILE A 32 10.01 -6.88 -11.38
CA ILE A 32 8.61 -7.20 -11.08
C ILE A 32 8.34 -6.83 -9.64
N SER A 33 7.36 -5.96 -9.44
CA SER A 33 6.85 -5.63 -8.11
C SER A 33 5.88 -6.70 -7.61
N ARG A 34 6.06 -7.15 -6.37
CA ARG A 34 5.16 -8.10 -5.70
C ARG A 34 4.74 -7.57 -4.34
N GLN A 35 3.45 -7.66 -4.06
CA GLN A 35 2.90 -7.36 -2.74
C GLN A 35 3.04 -8.58 -1.81
N PHE A 36 3.53 -8.33 -0.61
CA PHE A 36 3.60 -9.28 0.48
C PHE A 36 2.71 -8.79 1.62
N ASN A 37 1.86 -9.68 2.11
CA ASN A 37 0.96 -9.43 3.23
C ASN A 37 1.28 -10.46 4.33
N LEU A 38 1.59 -10.00 5.54
CA LEU A 38 1.89 -10.85 6.69
C LEU A 38 0.93 -10.52 7.82
N LEU A 39 0.07 -11.48 8.16
CA LEU A 39 -0.78 -11.40 9.35
C LEU A 39 -0.11 -12.19 10.50
N ARG A 40 0.40 -11.49 11.50
CA ARG A 40 1.30 -12.04 12.52
C ARG A 40 0.82 -11.73 13.93
N SER A 41 1.16 -12.59 14.89
CA SER A 41 0.78 -12.40 16.29
C SER A 41 1.45 -11.16 16.87
N MET A 42 0.76 -10.39 17.70
CA MET A 42 1.35 -9.22 18.37
C MET A 42 2.48 -9.63 19.33
N ASP A 43 2.28 -10.73 20.06
CA ASP A 43 3.18 -11.17 21.14
C ASP A 43 4.38 -12.01 20.68
N GLU A 44 4.45 -12.39 19.40
CA GLU A 44 5.60 -13.17 18.95
C GLU A 44 6.82 -12.26 18.68
N PRO A 45 8.05 -12.80 18.79
CA PRO A 45 9.26 -12.05 18.43
C PRO A 45 9.26 -11.61 16.98
N VAL A 46 9.65 -10.36 16.73
CA VAL A 46 9.70 -9.77 15.37
C VAL A 46 10.67 -10.50 14.44
N SER A 47 11.71 -11.12 14.99
CA SER A 47 12.60 -12.02 14.24
C SER A 47 11.87 -13.14 13.50
N LYS A 48 10.76 -13.67 14.04
CA LYS A 48 9.94 -14.69 13.35
C LYS A 48 9.23 -14.10 12.13
N THR A 49 8.73 -12.87 12.25
CA THR A 49 8.12 -12.12 11.15
C THR A 49 9.14 -11.83 10.05
N ILE A 50 10.35 -11.39 10.43
CA ILE A 50 11.45 -11.11 9.50
C ILE A 50 11.85 -12.38 8.73
N HIS A 51 12.07 -13.50 9.42
CA HIS A 51 12.37 -14.78 8.77
C HIS A 51 11.28 -15.20 7.77
N ARG A 52 10.00 -14.96 8.12
CA ARG A 52 8.88 -15.26 7.24
C ARG A 52 8.88 -14.38 5.99
N LEU A 53 9.18 -13.09 6.14
CA LEU A 53 9.28 -12.15 5.03
C LEU A 53 10.42 -12.56 4.09
N ILE A 54 11.61 -12.86 4.63
CA ILE A 54 12.76 -13.38 3.88
C ILE A 54 12.35 -14.62 3.06
N ALA A 55 11.77 -15.63 3.72
CA ALA A 55 11.37 -16.86 3.05
C ALA A 55 10.31 -16.62 1.94
N ASN A 56 9.38 -15.69 2.16
CA ASN A 56 8.38 -15.33 1.15
C ASN A 56 9.02 -14.68 -0.08
N ILE A 57 9.98 -13.76 0.13
CA ILE A 57 10.71 -13.08 -0.94
C ILE A 57 11.56 -14.09 -1.72
N GLU A 58 12.33 -14.93 -1.03
CA GLU A 58 13.13 -15.98 -1.67
C GLU A 58 12.27 -16.90 -2.54
N ASN A 59 11.12 -17.34 -2.03
CA ASN A 59 10.17 -18.16 -2.78
C ASN A 59 9.63 -17.45 -4.02
N ALA A 60 9.35 -16.14 -3.93
CA ALA A 60 8.93 -15.34 -5.06
C ALA A 60 10.05 -15.22 -6.12
N MET A 61 11.28 -14.93 -5.70
CA MET A 61 12.44 -14.86 -6.60
C MET A 61 12.69 -16.20 -7.32
N ILE A 62 12.57 -17.33 -6.61
CA ILE A 62 12.72 -18.67 -7.21
C ILE A 62 11.65 -18.90 -8.29
N LYS A 63 10.39 -18.50 -8.04
CA LYS A 63 9.31 -18.62 -9.02
C LYS A 63 9.56 -17.75 -10.26
N GLU A 64 9.99 -16.51 -10.08
CA GLU A 64 10.30 -15.60 -11.19
C GLU A 64 11.47 -16.10 -12.05
N ASN A 65 12.54 -16.53 -11.40
CA ASN A 65 13.71 -17.06 -12.10
C ASN A 65 13.38 -18.35 -12.86
N LYS A 66 12.49 -19.21 -12.34
CA LYS A 66 11.98 -20.39 -13.07
C LYS A 66 11.12 -20.00 -14.28
N SER A 67 10.28 -18.97 -14.16
CA SER A 67 9.49 -18.45 -15.27
C SER A 67 10.40 -17.96 -16.41
N LYS A 68 11.40 -17.12 -16.09
CA LYS A 68 12.41 -16.64 -17.05
C LYS A 68 13.18 -17.79 -17.70
N LYS A 69 13.58 -18.81 -16.93
CA LYS A 69 14.29 -19.98 -17.47
C LYS A 69 13.43 -20.80 -18.43
N ARG A 70 12.14 -21.00 -18.17
CA ARG A 70 11.24 -21.69 -19.12
C ARG A 70 11.22 -20.96 -20.46
N HIS A 71 11.09 -19.63 -20.41
CA HIS A 71 11.09 -18.80 -21.61
C HIS A 71 12.45 -18.82 -22.34
N GLN A 72 13.57 -18.77 -21.61
CA GLN A 72 14.91 -18.83 -22.22
C GLN A 72 15.29 -20.23 -22.73
N LYS A 73 14.79 -21.31 -22.12
CA LYS A 73 15.09 -22.68 -22.54
C LYS A 73 14.40 -23.03 -23.87
N GLU A 74 13.27 -22.39 -24.16
CA GLU A 74 12.61 -22.43 -25.48
C GLU A 74 13.42 -21.68 -26.55
N LEU A 75 14.27 -20.72 -26.17
CA LEU A 75 15.00 -19.86 -27.11
C LEU A 75 16.49 -20.24 -27.29
N MET A 76 17.21 -20.70 -26.26
CA MET A 76 18.69 -20.82 -26.33
C MET A 76 19.34 -22.00 -25.58
N GLY A 77 18.60 -22.89 -24.93
CA GLY A 77 19.18 -24.13 -24.35
C GLY A 77 20.26 -23.95 -23.26
N VAL A 78 20.43 -22.76 -22.67
CA VAL A 78 21.46 -22.51 -21.66
C VAL A 78 20.95 -22.81 -20.25
N THR A 79 21.72 -23.58 -19.49
CA THR A 79 21.44 -23.89 -18.07
C THR A 79 22.27 -22.95 -17.20
N SER A 80 21.68 -21.84 -16.72
CA SER A 80 22.35 -20.97 -15.75
C SER A 80 22.16 -21.49 -14.32
N ASN A 81 23.25 -21.64 -13.57
CA ASN A 81 23.21 -21.81 -12.12
C ASN A 81 22.84 -20.46 -11.51
N THR A 82 21.72 -20.39 -10.79
CA THR A 82 21.32 -19.17 -10.10
C THR A 82 21.95 -19.21 -8.71
N GLU A 83 22.93 -18.34 -8.47
CA GLU A 83 23.43 -18.10 -7.12
C GLU A 83 22.26 -17.65 -6.23
N LYS A 84 22.18 -18.21 -5.01
CA LYS A 84 21.19 -17.77 -4.03
C LYS A 84 21.59 -16.37 -3.57
N GLN A 85 20.85 -15.37 -4.03
CA GLN A 85 20.98 -14.02 -3.48
C GLN A 85 20.55 -14.06 -2.01
N LEU A 86 21.45 -13.68 -1.11
CA LEU A 86 21.14 -13.54 0.31
C LEU A 86 20.19 -12.36 0.49
N ILE A 87 19.05 -12.58 1.17
CA ILE A 87 18.11 -11.52 1.51
C ILE A 87 18.37 -11.09 2.95
N VAL A 88 18.71 -9.82 3.12
CA VAL A 88 18.92 -9.18 4.42
C VAL A 88 17.74 -8.25 4.68
N VAL A 89 17.15 -8.35 5.87
CA VAL A 89 16.00 -7.55 6.29
C VAL A 89 16.26 -7.00 7.68
N GLU A 90 16.17 -5.68 7.84
CA GLU A 90 16.40 -5.01 9.11
C GLU A 90 15.33 -3.94 9.36
N LEU A 91 14.98 -3.76 10.63
CA LEU A 91 14.05 -2.72 11.10
C LEU A 91 14.84 -1.68 11.89
N PHE A 92 14.52 -0.41 11.71
CA PHE A 92 15.20 0.70 12.37
C PHE A 92 14.23 1.50 13.24
N ASP A 93 14.66 1.78 14.46
CA ASP A 93 13.90 2.53 15.48
C ASP A 93 13.79 4.02 15.10
N ILE A 94 12.62 4.60 15.38
CA ILE A 94 12.28 6.01 15.16
C ILE A 94 13.17 7.01 15.92
N ASN A 95 13.75 6.63 17.05
CA ASN A 95 14.42 7.55 17.97
C ASN A 95 15.91 7.73 17.65
N ASN A 96 16.57 6.71 17.11
CA ASN A 96 18.04 6.67 17.00
C ASN A 96 18.56 5.99 15.73
N ASP A 97 17.66 5.60 14.81
CA ASP A 97 17.99 4.87 13.57
C ASP A 97 18.84 3.61 13.83
N GLN A 98 18.70 2.99 15.00
CA GLN A 98 19.38 1.75 15.34
C GLN A 98 18.55 0.52 14.97
N PRO A 99 19.19 -0.62 14.64
CA PRO A 99 18.48 -1.87 14.41
C PRO A 99 17.63 -2.26 15.62
N ILE A 100 16.37 -2.58 15.39
CA ILE A 100 15.45 -3.09 16.41
C ILE A 100 15.86 -4.51 16.80
N ASP A 101 15.89 -4.79 18.10
CA ASP A 101 16.18 -6.14 18.61
C ASP A 101 15.09 -7.13 18.16
N GLY A 102 15.53 -8.20 17.48
CA GLY A 102 14.68 -9.27 16.97
C GLY A 102 13.89 -10.04 18.03
N ASN A 103 14.24 -9.90 19.31
CA ASN A 103 13.50 -10.49 20.43
C ASN A 103 12.31 -9.65 20.91
N GLN A 104 12.22 -8.38 20.50
CA GLN A 104 11.04 -7.56 20.78
C GLN A 104 9.80 -8.18 20.15
N THR A 105 8.65 -7.97 20.81
CA THR A 105 7.36 -8.38 20.26
C THR A 105 7.07 -7.59 18.97
N ASN A 106 6.30 -8.20 18.06
CA ASN A 106 5.83 -7.50 16.86
C ASN A 106 5.13 -6.16 17.23
N GLN A 107 4.29 -6.15 18.26
CA GLN A 107 3.58 -4.93 18.66
C GLN A 107 4.55 -3.79 19.02
N GLN A 108 5.57 -4.07 19.82
CA GLN A 108 6.57 -3.06 20.22
C GLN A 108 7.45 -2.65 19.04
N ALA A 109 7.98 -3.63 18.31
CA ALA A 109 8.92 -3.40 17.23
C ALA A 109 8.31 -2.54 16.13
N TRP A 110 7.12 -2.90 15.62
CA TRP A 110 6.51 -2.19 14.50
C TRP A 110 5.94 -0.82 14.88
N ARG A 111 5.52 -0.62 16.13
CA ARG A 111 5.04 0.68 16.61
C ARG A 111 6.17 1.71 16.75
N ASN A 112 7.38 1.25 17.05
CA ASN A 112 8.56 2.10 17.19
C ASN A 112 9.45 2.10 15.94
N CYS A 113 9.05 1.40 14.89
CA CYS A 113 9.82 1.29 13.66
C CYS A 113 9.52 2.48 12.75
N GLN A 114 10.56 3.18 12.30
CA GLN A 114 10.44 4.23 11.29
C GLN A 114 10.77 3.71 9.89
N ARG A 115 11.70 2.75 9.80
CA ARG A 115 12.26 2.32 8.51
C ARG A 115 12.51 0.83 8.48
N LEU A 116 12.18 0.21 7.35
CA LEU A 116 12.48 -1.17 7.02
C LEU A 116 13.47 -1.19 5.85
N SER A 117 14.56 -1.95 5.96
CA SER A 117 15.45 -2.26 4.83
C SER A 117 15.21 -3.69 4.36
N ILE A 118 15.23 -3.88 3.04
CA ILE A 118 15.30 -5.19 2.39
C ILE A 118 16.38 -5.10 1.33
N ASN A 119 17.54 -5.69 1.60
CA ASN A 119 18.77 -5.45 0.85
C ASN A 119 19.04 -3.93 0.74
N GLU A 120 19.17 -3.42 -0.49
CA GLU A 120 19.44 -2.01 -0.79
C GLU A 120 18.15 -1.16 -0.93
N GLN A 121 16.97 -1.75 -0.66
CA GLN A 121 15.69 -1.03 -0.74
C GLN A 121 15.24 -0.60 0.65
N PHE A 122 14.90 0.68 0.78
CA PHE A 122 14.40 1.26 2.02
C PHE A 122 12.91 1.58 1.91
N TYR A 123 12.22 1.39 3.02
CA TYR A 123 10.78 1.59 3.17
C TYR A 123 10.51 2.45 4.39
N ASN A 124 9.71 3.49 4.24
CA ASN A 124 9.12 4.18 5.39
C ASN A 124 8.05 3.28 5.99
N VAL A 125 8.08 3.09 7.31
CA VAL A 125 7.06 2.32 8.01
C VAL A 125 5.97 3.28 8.46
N GLU A 126 4.76 3.04 7.96
CA GLU A 126 3.57 3.80 8.29
C GLU A 126 2.66 2.92 9.14
N TYR A 127 2.60 3.21 10.45
CA TYR A 127 1.83 2.45 11.42
C TYR A 127 0.45 3.06 11.59
N ASN A 128 -0.60 2.28 11.33
CA ASN A 128 -2.00 2.71 11.36
C ASN A 128 -2.21 3.99 10.54
N ALA A 129 -1.71 4.00 9.31
CA ALA A 129 -2.01 5.08 8.37
C ALA A 129 -3.52 5.17 8.10
N PRO A 130 -4.08 6.39 7.97
CA PRO A 130 -5.47 6.56 7.55
C PRO A 130 -5.74 5.90 6.20
N VAL A 131 -6.76 5.03 6.14
CA VAL A 131 -7.12 4.32 4.90
C VAL A 131 -8.62 4.36 4.70
N VAL A 132 -9.05 4.70 3.48
CA VAL A 132 -10.44 4.53 3.04
C VAL A 132 -10.68 3.04 2.75
N ILE A 133 -11.44 2.37 3.61
CA ILE A 133 -11.77 0.95 3.46
C ILE A 133 -13.05 0.72 2.66
N ARG A 134 -13.91 1.75 2.58
CA ARG A 134 -15.10 1.72 1.75
C ARG A 134 -15.43 3.11 1.25
N PHE A 135 -15.80 3.19 -0.02
CA PHE A 135 -16.29 4.40 -0.65
C PHE A 135 -17.46 4.04 -1.55
N ARG A 136 -18.59 4.72 -1.38
CA ARG A 136 -19.76 4.57 -2.24
C ARG A 136 -20.37 5.93 -2.50
N PHE A 137 -20.58 6.20 -3.76
CA PHE A 137 -21.29 7.37 -4.22
C PHE A 137 -22.80 7.09 -4.33
N PRO A 138 -23.68 8.08 -4.10
CA PRO A 138 -25.11 7.92 -4.37
C PRO A 138 -25.36 7.58 -5.84
N GLU A 139 -26.31 6.68 -6.11
CA GLU A 139 -26.67 6.29 -7.49
C GLU A 139 -27.43 7.39 -8.23
N GLN A 140 -28.08 8.29 -7.50
CA GLN A 140 -28.83 9.41 -8.02
C GLN A 140 -28.49 10.66 -7.22
N ILE A 141 -28.17 11.74 -7.93
CA ILE A 141 -27.92 13.06 -7.36
C ILE A 141 -29.00 13.99 -7.89
N LEU A 142 -29.70 14.66 -6.97
CA LEU A 142 -30.72 15.65 -7.30
C LEU A 142 -30.15 17.04 -7.13
N THR A 143 -30.53 17.96 -8.02
CA THR A 143 -30.12 19.36 -7.88
C THR A 143 -30.82 20.01 -6.70
N ASN A 144 -30.14 20.99 -6.11
CA ASN A 144 -30.57 21.77 -4.98
C ASN A 144 -30.86 20.91 -3.73
N THR A 145 -30.21 19.74 -3.63
CA THR A 145 -30.23 18.87 -2.45
C THR A 145 -28.82 18.58 -1.96
N ILE A 146 -28.66 18.42 -0.64
CA ILE A 146 -27.40 18.03 -0.03
C ILE A 146 -27.11 16.56 -0.39
N THR A 147 -25.93 16.33 -0.93
CA THR A 147 -25.39 15.02 -1.31
C THR A 147 -24.15 14.72 -0.49
N THR A 148 -23.96 13.46 -0.11
CA THR A 148 -22.74 12.97 0.55
C THR A 148 -22.35 11.62 -0.03
N ALA A 149 -21.05 11.35 -0.12
CA ALA A 149 -20.56 10.00 -0.30
C ALA A 149 -20.68 9.23 1.02
N PHE A 150 -20.95 7.93 0.94
CA PHE A 150 -20.68 7.02 2.03
C PHE A 150 -19.20 6.69 2.00
N VAL A 151 -18.48 7.04 3.06
CA VAL A 151 -17.07 6.70 3.24
C VAL A 151 -16.97 5.85 4.50
N GLU A 152 -15.94 5.03 4.60
CA GLU A 152 -15.57 4.30 5.81
C GLU A 152 -14.05 4.36 5.88
N ILE A 153 -13.54 4.92 6.97
CA ILE A 153 -12.11 5.21 7.16
C ILE A 153 -11.65 4.40 8.38
N ASP A 154 -10.59 3.63 8.20
CA ASP A 154 -9.84 3.03 9.31
C ASP A 154 -8.64 3.92 9.63
N TYR A 155 -8.31 4.03 10.92
CA TYR A 155 -7.16 4.79 11.45
C TYR A 155 -7.11 6.28 11.04
N GLY A 156 -8.28 6.88 10.81
CA GLY A 156 -8.42 8.29 10.51
C GLY A 156 -9.79 8.80 10.93
N GLU A 157 -9.94 10.12 10.88
CA GLU A 157 -11.16 10.82 11.27
C GLU A 157 -11.66 11.66 10.08
N TYR A 158 -12.97 11.84 9.97
CA TYR A 158 -13.58 12.66 8.91
C TYR A 158 -13.13 14.11 9.01
N GLU A 159 -13.00 14.61 10.23
CA GLU A 159 -12.62 15.97 10.58
C GLU A 159 -11.18 16.30 10.16
N SER A 160 -10.33 15.26 10.08
CA SER A 160 -8.93 15.36 9.64
C SER A 160 -8.76 14.96 8.17
N SER A 161 -9.85 14.65 7.47
CA SER A 161 -9.83 14.23 6.06
C SER A 161 -10.19 15.39 5.13
N LEU A 162 -9.69 15.33 3.89
CA LEU A 162 -10.00 16.30 2.85
C LEU A 162 -10.96 15.67 1.84
N PHE A 163 -12.04 16.38 1.53
CA PHE A 163 -13.05 15.97 0.56
C PHE A 163 -13.20 17.07 -0.48
N ASP A 164 -12.91 16.74 -1.73
CA ASP A 164 -13.05 17.65 -2.86
C ASP A 164 -13.97 17.04 -3.90
N TRP A 165 -14.93 17.84 -4.36
CA TRP A 165 -15.92 17.44 -5.35
C TRP A 165 -15.61 18.07 -6.68
N TYR A 166 -15.72 17.26 -7.73
CA TYR A 166 -15.44 17.65 -9.10
C TYR A 166 -16.62 17.28 -9.98
N VAL A 167 -16.79 17.99 -11.09
CA VAL A 167 -17.74 17.62 -12.14
C VAL A 167 -17.07 17.67 -13.49
N THR A 168 -17.56 16.88 -14.44
CA THR A 168 -17.04 16.91 -15.81
C THR A 168 -17.51 18.14 -16.58
N ASP A 169 -16.67 18.66 -17.45
CA ASP A 169 -17.06 19.76 -18.33
C ASP A 169 -17.98 19.29 -19.48
N ASP A 170 -17.85 18.02 -19.91
CA ASP A 170 -18.65 17.38 -20.97
C ASP A 170 -19.52 16.23 -20.42
N ILE A 171 -20.65 16.03 -21.08
CA ILE A 171 -21.81 15.21 -20.70
C ILE A 171 -21.73 13.80 -21.35
N LYS A 172 -20.95 13.65 -22.43
CA LYS A 172 -21.15 12.51 -23.35
C LYS A 172 -20.29 11.29 -23.06
N THR A 173 -19.03 11.44 -22.62
CA THR A 173 -18.14 10.32 -22.30
C THR A 173 -17.04 10.70 -21.31
N ILE A 174 -16.75 9.80 -20.37
CA ILE A 174 -15.52 9.84 -19.55
C ILE A 174 -14.41 9.15 -20.35
N ASN A 175 -13.30 9.84 -20.55
CA ASN A 175 -12.07 9.32 -21.14
C ASN A 175 -10.84 9.98 -20.51
N ASP A 176 -9.64 9.58 -20.92
CA ASP A 176 -8.37 10.04 -20.34
C ASP A 176 -8.11 11.55 -20.53
N HIS A 177 -8.89 12.24 -21.37
CA HIS A 177 -8.80 13.68 -21.64
C HIS A 177 -9.94 14.49 -21.02
N THR A 178 -10.87 13.83 -20.32
CA THR A 178 -12.00 14.50 -19.64
C THR A 178 -11.46 15.52 -18.65
N GLN A 179 -11.90 16.76 -18.81
CA GLN A 179 -11.60 17.84 -17.89
C GLN A 179 -12.59 17.80 -16.72
N TRP A 180 -12.05 18.01 -15.52
CA TRP A 180 -12.78 18.02 -14.27
C TRP A 180 -12.65 19.39 -13.63
N THR A 181 -13.78 20.01 -13.33
CA THR A 181 -13.85 21.28 -12.64
C THR A 181 -14.16 21.04 -11.17
N HIS A 182 -13.32 21.57 -10.28
CA HIS A 182 -13.57 21.57 -8.84
C HIS A 182 -14.77 22.47 -8.53
N ILE A 183 -15.70 21.98 -7.72
CA ILE A 183 -16.94 22.71 -7.38
C ILE A 183 -17.13 22.92 -5.88
N HIS A 184 -16.56 22.08 -5.03
CA HIS A 184 -16.80 22.18 -3.59
C HIS A 184 -15.71 21.49 -2.75
N HIS A 185 -15.44 22.06 -1.58
CA HIS A 185 -14.62 21.46 -0.53
C HIS A 185 -15.48 21.14 0.69
N GLY A 186 -15.44 19.89 1.14
CA GLY A 186 -16.19 19.40 2.30
C GLY A 186 -16.91 18.07 2.03
N LEU A 187 -17.33 17.38 3.09
CA LEU A 187 -17.98 16.07 2.96
C LEU A 187 -19.37 16.14 2.30
N PHE A 188 -20.06 17.28 2.45
CA PHE A 188 -21.42 17.49 1.95
C PHE A 188 -21.38 18.48 0.79
N CYS A 189 -21.89 18.10 -0.38
CA CYS A 189 -21.95 18.97 -1.55
C CYS A 189 -23.41 19.18 -1.99
N THR A 190 -23.75 20.40 -2.41
CA THR A 190 -25.03 20.69 -3.06
C THR A 190 -24.79 20.92 -4.54
N PHE A 191 -25.47 20.17 -5.40
CA PHE A 191 -25.38 20.33 -6.85
C PHE A 191 -26.42 21.32 -7.36
N HIS A 192 -26.06 22.17 -8.31
CA HIS A 192 -26.97 23.15 -8.91
C HIS A 192 -27.40 22.73 -10.32
N ASP A 193 -28.35 23.46 -10.91
CA ASP A 193 -28.92 23.12 -12.22
C ASP A 193 -27.87 23.13 -13.35
N GLU A 194 -26.79 23.90 -13.19
CA GLU A 194 -25.62 23.89 -14.09
C GLU A 194 -24.79 22.59 -14.03
N HIS A 195 -25.07 21.71 -13.06
CA HIS A 195 -24.43 20.40 -12.90
C HIS A 195 -25.26 19.25 -13.49
N VAL A 196 -26.46 19.52 -14.00
CA VAL A 196 -27.32 18.48 -14.59
C VAL A 196 -26.63 17.82 -15.79
N ASN A 197 -26.72 16.50 -15.86
CA ASN A 197 -26.09 15.64 -16.87
C ASN A 197 -24.54 15.67 -16.87
N LYS A 198 -23.89 16.17 -15.81
CA LYS A 198 -22.44 16.02 -15.63
C LYS A 198 -22.13 14.80 -14.77
N PHE A 199 -20.99 14.17 -15.01
CA PHE A 199 -20.46 13.18 -14.08
C PHE A 199 -19.83 13.89 -12.90
N VAL A 200 -19.81 13.21 -11.76
CA VAL A 200 -19.28 13.67 -10.48
C VAL A 200 -18.26 12.65 -9.98
#